data_AF-A0A6I3I4E2-F1
#
_entry.id   AF-A0A6I3I4E2-F1
#
_cell.length_a   1.000
_cell.length_b   1.000
_cell.length_c   1.000
_cell.angle_alpha   90.00
_cell.angle_beta   90.00
_cell.angle_gamma   90.00
#
_symmetry.space_group_name_H-M   'P 1'
#
loop_
_entity.id
_entity.type
_entity.pdbx_description
1 polymer ?
#
loop_
_entity_poly.entity_id
_entity_poly.type
_entity_poly.pdbx_seq_one_letter_code
_entity_poly.pdbx_strand_id
1 'polypeptide(L)'
;MIICSGNTCRSPMAMGLLAHHLSLRGMDARVHSAGTLGWGGPATNHAVETLAARGLDLSEHESRRIKGEDVAEADLIIGMTRDHVHGVIIHDRSAIERTFVMGEIVRLGNKVGPRKPDQSVRDWCATVAALRPKGRPAGISTDDIADPVGEGLEVYAKTADRLDALCAATAALLLPDGAHGEIVDIDPLNKP
;
A
#
# COMPACT_ATOMS: atom_id res chain seq x y z
N MET A 1 -2.39 4.20 -3.09
CA MET A 1 -3.05 3.39 -4.14
C MET A 1 -2.31 2.07 -4.33
N ILE A 2 -3.03 0.96 -4.47
CA ILE A 2 -2.47 -0.40 -4.58
C ILE A 2 -2.77 -1.01 -5.95
N ILE A 3 -1.76 -1.54 -6.64
CA ILE A 3 -1.87 -2.01 -8.03
C ILE A 3 -1.46 -3.49 -8.14
N CYS A 4 -2.30 -4.29 -8.80
CA CYS A 4 -1.93 -5.60 -9.33
C CYS A 4 -2.39 -5.74 -10.79
N SER A 5 -2.44 -6.95 -11.36
CA SER A 5 -2.84 -7.14 -12.76
C SER A 5 -4.36 -7.06 -12.92
N GLY A 6 -5.09 -7.98 -12.28
CA GLY A 6 -6.54 -8.14 -12.45
C GLY A 6 -7.39 -7.33 -11.48
N ASN A 7 -6.82 -6.81 -10.39
CA ASN A 7 -7.55 -6.16 -9.29
C ASN A 7 -8.65 -7.01 -8.64
N THR A 8 -8.38 -8.30 -8.51
CA THR A 8 -9.32 -9.28 -7.92
C THR A 8 -8.73 -10.09 -6.76
N CYS A 9 -7.39 -10.14 -6.60
CA CYS A 9 -6.72 -10.92 -5.55
C CYS A 9 -5.81 -10.06 -4.67
N ARG A 10 -4.56 -9.82 -5.12
CA ARG A 10 -3.51 -9.21 -4.29
C ARG A 10 -3.78 -7.75 -3.92
N SER A 11 -4.18 -6.90 -4.89
CA SER A 11 -4.39 -5.47 -4.60
C SER A 11 -5.61 -5.17 -3.73
N PRO A 12 -6.76 -5.87 -3.84
CA PRO A 12 -7.85 -5.72 -2.88
C PRO A 12 -7.46 -6.17 -1.47
N MET A 13 -6.78 -7.32 -1.32
CA MET A 13 -6.27 -7.78 -0.02
C MET A 13 -5.33 -6.75 0.62
N ALA A 14 -4.33 -6.28 -0.12
CA ALA A 14 -3.39 -5.27 0.38
C ALA A 14 -4.04 -3.91 0.66
N MET A 15 -5.10 -3.53 -0.07
CA MET A 15 -5.88 -2.34 0.22
C MET A 15 -6.56 -2.43 1.59
N GLY A 16 -7.29 -3.53 1.85
CA GLY A 16 -7.95 -3.74 3.14
C GLY A 16 -6.96 -3.78 4.30
N LEU A 17 -5.86 -4.52 4.15
CA LEU A 17 -4.82 -4.64 5.17
C LEU A 17 -4.13 -3.30 5.46
N LEU A 18 -3.72 -2.57 4.42
CA LEU A 18 -3.05 -1.28 4.62
C LEU A 18 -4.01 -0.24 5.22
N ALA A 19 -5.25 -0.17 4.77
CA ALA A 19 -6.26 0.72 5.34
C ALA A 19 -6.47 0.43 6.83
N HIS A 20 -6.57 -0.84 7.21
CA HIS A 20 -6.68 -1.27 8.60
C HIS A 20 -5.50 -0.80 9.46
N HIS A 21 -4.25 -1.07 9.01
CA HIS A 21 -3.05 -0.67 9.76
C HIS A 21 -2.87 0.84 9.88
N LEU A 22 -3.22 1.60 8.83
CA LEU A 22 -3.20 3.07 8.87
C LEU A 22 -4.26 3.62 9.85
N SER A 23 -5.46 3.05 9.83
CA SER A 23 -6.54 3.41 10.76
C SER A 23 -6.15 3.14 12.21
N LEU A 24 -5.55 1.98 12.51
CA LEU A 24 -5.07 1.65 13.87
C LEU A 24 -4.02 2.65 14.39
N ARG A 25 -3.24 3.24 13.48
CA ARG A 25 -2.26 4.28 13.80
C ARG A 25 -2.86 5.69 13.85
N GLY A 26 -4.15 5.84 13.54
CA GLY A 26 -4.85 7.13 13.51
C GLY A 26 -4.50 7.98 12.29
N MET A 27 -4.02 7.39 11.19
CA MET A 27 -3.86 8.09 9.93
C MET A 27 -5.19 8.06 9.15
N ASP A 28 -5.77 9.24 8.91
CA ASP A 28 -6.85 9.38 7.93
C ASP A 28 -6.26 9.32 6.52
N ALA A 29 -6.29 8.12 5.93
CA ALA A 29 -5.73 7.84 4.62
C ALA A 29 -6.77 7.22 3.69
N ARG A 30 -6.85 7.78 2.49
CA ARG A 30 -7.67 7.27 1.41
C ARG A 30 -6.94 6.15 0.66
N VAL A 31 -7.23 4.89 1.01
CA VAL A 31 -6.61 3.71 0.36
C VAL A 31 -7.56 3.08 -0.66
N HIS A 32 -7.10 3.01 -1.91
CA HIS A 32 -7.84 2.39 -3.02
C HIS A 32 -6.96 1.42 -3.80
N SER A 33 -7.57 0.51 -4.53
CA SER A 33 -6.88 -0.41 -5.44
C SER A 33 -7.37 -0.31 -6.88
N ALA A 34 -6.50 -0.71 -7.81
CA ALA A 34 -6.79 -0.84 -9.24
C ALA A 34 -5.92 -1.93 -9.89
N GLY A 35 -6.20 -2.21 -11.15
CA GLY A 35 -5.50 -3.21 -11.97
C GLY A 35 -4.87 -2.60 -13.21
N THR A 36 -3.69 -3.06 -13.62
CA THR A 36 -3.10 -2.67 -14.91
C THR A 36 -3.96 -3.14 -16.10
N LEU A 37 -4.59 -4.31 -15.94
CA LEU A 37 -5.59 -4.83 -16.87
C LEU A 37 -7.00 -4.49 -16.39
N GLY A 38 -7.30 -4.73 -15.11
CA GLY A 38 -8.62 -4.50 -14.50
C GLY A 38 -9.69 -5.40 -15.12
N TRP A 39 -9.83 -6.61 -14.58
CA TRP A 39 -10.69 -7.64 -15.19
C TRP A 39 -12.19 -7.42 -15.01
N GLY A 40 -12.60 -6.47 -14.16
CA GLY A 40 -14.01 -6.29 -13.78
C GLY A 40 -14.49 -7.40 -12.84
N GLY A 41 -15.66 -7.20 -12.25
CA GLY A 41 -16.26 -8.14 -11.31
C GLY A 41 -15.63 -8.12 -9.91
N PRO A 42 -16.14 -8.97 -9.01
CA PRO A 42 -15.78 -8.94 -7.60
C PRO A 42 -14.36 -9.44 -7.35
N ALA A 43 -13.86 -9.22 -6.12
CA ALA A 43 -12.71 -9.96 -5.62
C ALA A 43 -12.95 -11.48 -5.69
N THR A 44 -11.88 -12.26 -5.82
CA THR A 44 -12.02 -13.72 -5.85
C THR A 44 -12.52 -14.24 -4.51
N ASN A 45 -13.32 -15.31 -4.51
CA ASN A 45 -13.86 -15.90 -3.28
C ASN A 45 -12.76 -16.22 -2.26
N HIS A 46 -11.61 -16.75 -2.69
CA HIS A 46 -10.49 -17.00 -1.79
C HIS A 46 -9.92 -15.72 -1.18
N ALA A 47 -9.85 -14.61 -1.93
CA ALA A 47 -9.40 -13.33 -1.38
C ALA A 47 -10.40 -12.77 -0.35
N VAL A 48 -11.70 -12.86 -0.65
CA VAL A 48 -12.78 -12.47 0.28
C VAL A 48 -12.73 -13.31 1.56
N GLU A 49 -12.68 -14.64 1.44
CA GLU A 49 -12.61 -15.56 2.58
C GLU A 49 -11.35 -15.32 3.42
N THR A 50 -10.21 -15.10 2.77
CA THR A 50 -8.92 -14.86 3.45
C THR A 50 -8.96 -13.58 4.27
N LEU A 51 -9.60 -12.52 3.79
CA LEU A 51 -9.71 -11.24 4.50
C LEU A 51 -10.81 -11.27 5.56
N ALA A 52 -11.92 -11.97 5.30
CA ALA A 52 -12.98 -12.19 6.29
C ALA A 52 -12.45 -12.92 7.53
N ALA A 53 -11.56 -13.91 7.34
CA ALA A 53 -10.87 -14.60 8.43
C ALA A 53 -9.96 -13.67 9.27
N ARG A 54 -9.62 -12.48 8.75
CA ARG A 54 -8.85 -11.41 9.43
C ARG A 54 -9.75 -10.27 9.91
N GLY A 55 -11.07 -10.42 9.84
CA GLY A 55 -12.05 -9.40 10.25
C GLY A 55 -12.19 -8.23 9.27
N LEU A 56 -11.77 -8.40 8.02
CA LEU A 56 -11.82 -7.38 6.97
C LEU A 56 -12.76 -7.84 5.84
N ASP A 57 -13.61 -6.93 5.37
CA ASP A 57 -14.59 -7.23 4.33
C ASP A 57 -14.13 -6.75 2.95
N LEU A 58 -14.21 -7.63 1.96
CA LEU A 58 -13.95 -7.36 0.53
C LEU A 58 -15.14 -7.71 -0.37
N SER A 59 -16.30 -8.04 0.20
CA SER A 59 -17.47 -8.49 -0.55
C SER A 59 -18.01 -7.44 -1.53
N GLU A 60 -17.87 -6.16 -1.20
CA GLU A 60 -18.26 -5.02 -2.04
C GLU A 60 -17.13 -4.52 -2.97
N HIS A 61 -15.96 -5.20 -2.99
CA HIS A 61 -14.87 -4.80 -3.88
C HIS A 61 -15.21 -5.13 -5.34
N GLU A 62 -15.14 -4.12 -6.21
CA GLU A 62 -15.28 -4.27 -7.65
C GLU A 62 -13.96 -3.95 -8.36
N SER A 63 -13.50 -4.88 -9.19
CA SER A 63 -12.28 -4.72 -9.98
C SER A 63 -12.43 -3.60 -10.99
N ARG A 64 -11.39 -2.76 -11.07
CA ARG A 64 -11.31 -1.67 -12.03
C ARG A 64 -9.92 -1.54 -12.62
N ARG A 65 -9.86 -0.98 -13.82
CA ARG A 65 -8.60 -0.62 -14.48
C ARG A 65 -8.08 0.72 -13.96
N ILE A 66 -6.76 0.80 -13.79
CA ILE A 66 -6.07 2.06 -13.47
C ILE A 66 -6.22 3.07 -14.62
N LYS A 67 -6.40 4.34 -14.27
CA LYS A 67 -6.46 5.47 -15.21
C LYS A 67 -5.34 6.48 -14.92
N GLY A 68 -5.17 7.49 -15.78
CA GLY A 68 -4.14 8.51 -15.57
C GLY A 68 -4.42 9.37 -14.34
N GLU A 69 -5.69 9.68 -14.10
CA GLU A 69 -6.17 10.48 -12.97
C GLU A 69 -5.87 9.80 -11.63
N ASP A 70 -6.04 8.47 -11.58
CA ASP A 70 -5.66 7.64 -10.43
C ASP A 70 -4.18 7.84 -10.02
N VAL A 71 -3.29 7.91 -11.02
CA VAL A 71 -1.84 8.06 -10.83
C VAL A 71 -1.46 9.49 -10.42
N ALA A 72 -2.17 10.49 -10.96
CA ALA A 72 -1.95 11.89 -10.63
C ALA A 72 -2.32 12.18 -9.16
N GLU A 73 -3.48 11.69 -8.72
CA GLU A 73 -4.01 11.92 -7.38
C GLU A 73 -3.24 11.19 -6.28
N ALA A 74 -2.64 10.03 -6.58
CA ALA A 74 -2.01 9.21 -5.55
C ALA A 74 -0.67 9.79 -5.05
N ASP A 75 -0.57 10.00 -3.73
CA ASP A 75 0.67 10.41 -3.05
C ASP A 75 1.68 9.27 -2.90
N LEU A 76 1.17 8.04 -2.89
CA LEU A 76 1.94 6.79 -2.84
C LEU A 76 1.21 5.72 -3.65
N ILE A 77 1.94 5.06 -4.55
CA ILE A 77 1.48 3.96 -5.39
C ILE A 77 2.33 2.72 -5.09
N ILE A 78 1.67 1.59 -4.81
CA ILE A 78 2.35 0.33 -4.48
C ILE A 78 1.90 -0.75 -5.45
N GLY A 79 2.82 -1.27 -6.24
CA GLY A 79 2.62 -2.43 -7.11
C GLY A 79 2.98 -3.74 -6.42
N MET A 80 2.30 -4.83 -6.78
CA MET A 80 2.66 -6.17 -6.28
C MET A 80 3.92 -6.74 -6.94
N THR A 81 4.31 -6.21 -8.10
CA THR A 81 5.47 -6.67 -8.87
C THR A 81 6.08 -5.47 -9.59
N ARG A 82 7.31 -5.63 -10.08
CA ARG A 82 7.98 -4.63 -10.94
C ARG A 82 7.19 -4.29 -12.21
N ASP A 83 6.48 -5.26 -12.79
CA ASP A 83 5.64 -5.01 -13.99
C ASP A 83 4.45 -4.09 -13.67
N HIS A 84 3.90 -4.17 -12.46
CA HIS A 84 2.87 -3.23 -12.02
C HIS A 84 3.42 -1.81 -11.89
N VAL A 85 4.64 -1.66 -11.37
CA VAL A 85 5.34 -0.37 -11.30
C VAL A 85 5.56 0.20 -12.70
N HIS A 86 6.04 -0.62 -13.64
CA HIS A 86 6.18 -0.21 -15.04
C HIS A 86 4.83 0.19 -15.67
N GLY A 87 3.76 -0.57 -15.41
CA GLY A 87 2.41 -0.26 -15.87
C GLY A 87 1.93 1.12 -15.42
N VAL A 88 2.21 1.49 -14.17
CA VAL A 88 1.90 2.83 -13.62
C VAL A 88 2.71 3.93 -14.32
N ILE A 89 4.02 3.71 -14.50
CA ILE A 89 4.94 4.72 -15.07
C ILE A 89 4.61 5.04 -16.53
N ILE A 90 3.98 4.12 -17.25
CA ILE A 90 3.49 4.36 -18.63
C ILE A 90 2.41 5.45 -18.66
N HIS A 91 1.57 5.56 -17.62
CA HIS A 91 0.54 6.59 -17.54
C HIS A 91 1.14 7.97 -17.22
N ASP A 92 2.07 8.03 -16.27
CA ASP A 92 2.74 9.26 -15.86
C ASP A 92 4.15 8.97 -15.33
N ARG A 93 5.17 9.42 -16.05
CA ARG A 93 6.57 9.24 -15.65
C ARG A 93 6.96 10.05 -14.42
N SER A 94 6.22 11.11 -14.08
CA SER A 94 6.45 11.86 -12.84
C SER A 94 6.19 11.00 -11.60
N ALA A 95 5.44 9.89 -11.74
CA ALA A 95 5.08 9.00 -10.64
C ALA A 95 6.22 8.08 -10.17
N ILE A 96 7.36 8.03 -10.87
CA ILE A 96 8.47 7.13 -10.53
C ILE A 96 8.87 7.24 -9.05
N GLU A 97 9.01 8.46 -8.53
CA GLU A 97 9.48 8.71 -7.16
C GLU A 97 8.49 8.30 -6.07
N ARG A 98 7.21 8.12 -6.43
CA ARG A 98 6.13 7.75 -5.51
C ARG A 98 5.51 6.39 -5.82
N THR A 99 6.13 5.62 -6.72
CA THR A 99 5.65 4.29 -7.11
C THR A 99 6.68 3.24 -6.73
N PHE A 100 6.29 2.24 -5.94
CA PHE A 100 7.18 1.21 -5.42
C PHE A 100 6.60 -0.19 -5.57
N VAL A 101 7.46 -1.22 -5.57
CA VAL A 101 6.99 -2.59 -5.29
C VAL A 101 6.73 -2.73 -3.78
N MET A 102 5.75 -3.55 -3.36
CA MET A 102 5.40 -3.72 -1.94
C MET A 102 6.61 -4.08 -1.05
N GLY A 103 7.46 -5.02 -1.45
CA GLY A 103 8.68 -5.31 -0.68
C GLY A 103 9.72 -4.18 -0.74
N GLU A 104 9.73 -3.41 -1.82
CA GLU A 104 10.70 -2.33 -2.04
C GLU A 104 10.46 -1.16 -1.10
N ILE A 105 9.20 -0.72 -0.94
CA ILE A 105 8.87 0.42 -0.08
C ILE A 105 9.27 0.15 1.37
N VAL A 106 9.08 -1.08 1.85
CA VAL A 106 9.53 -1.49 3.19
C VAL A 106 11.05 -1.57 3.25
N ARG A 107 11.70 -2.24 2.28
CA ARG A 107 13.15 -2.46 2.27
C ARG A 107 13.95 -1.15 2.20
N LEU A 108 13.52 -0.21 1.35
CA LEU A 108 14.16 1.10 1.22
C LEU A 108 13.70 2.06 2.31
N GLY A 109 12.41 2.03 2.68
CA GLY A 109 11.86 2.83 3.76
C GLY A 109 12.54 2.54 5.09
N ASN A 110 12.85 1.29 5.42
CA ASN A 110 13.61 0.93 6.62
C ASN A 110 15.04 1.51 6.65
N LYS A 111 15.63 1.85 5.50
CA LYS A 111 16.94 2.52 5.45
C LYS A 111 16.83 4.02 5.66
N VAL A 112 15.72 4.62 5.24
CA VAL A 112 15.43 6.05 5.44
C VAL A 112 14.91 6.31 6.86
N GLY A 113 14.13 5.38 7.40
CA GLY A 113 13.35 5.54 8.61
C GLY A 113 11.93 6.08 8.36
N PRO A 114 11.10 6.14 9.41
CA PRO A 114 9.74 6.66 9.32
C PRO A 114 9.69 8.11 8.82
N ARG A 115 8.60 8.43 8.12
CA ARG A 115 8.26 9.79 7.70
C ARG A 115 8.16 10.71 8.93
N LYS A 116 8.75 11.90 8.82
CA LYS A 116 8.63 12.93 9.86
C LYS A 116 7.21 13.52 9.89
N PRO A 117 6.68 13.96 11.05
CA PRO A 117 5.33 14.50 11.14
C PRO A 117 5.02 15.64 10.16
N ASP A 118 6.00 16.53 9.94
CA ASP A 118 5.93 17.72 9.07
C ASP A 118 6.25 17.43 7.59
N GLN A 119 6.68 16.21 7.26
CA GLN A 119 7.06 15.83 5.91
C GLN A 119 5.86 15.26 5.14
N SER A 120 5.62 15.71 3.91
CA SER A 120 4.56 15.11 3.08
C SER A 120 4.88 13.65 2.72
N VAL A 121 3.86 12.85 2.40
CA VAL A 121 4.07 11.47 1.92
C VAL A 121 4.90 11.45 0.64
N ARG A 122 4.68 12.41 -0.27
CA ARG A 122 5.43 12.51 -1.53
C ARG A 122 6.91 12.82 -1.30
N ASP A 123 7.24 13.76 -0.41
CA ASP A 123 8.63 14.10 -0.11
C ASP A 123 9.37 12.94 0.57
N TRP A 124 8.67 12.20 1.44
CA TRP A 124 9.22 10.99 2.02
C TRP A 124 9.46 9.93 0.96
N CYS A 125 8.49 9.70 0.06
CA CYS A 125 8.66 8.80 -1.08
C CYS A 125 9.87 9.20 -1.95
N ALA A 126 10.04 10.48 -2.29
CA ALA A 126 11.19 10.95 -3.05
C ALA A 126 12.52 10.63 -2.34
N THR A 127 12.57 10.78 -1.02
CA THR A 127 13.74 10.41 -0.20
C THR A 127 14.02 8.91 -0.27
N VAL A 128 12.97 8.07 -0.18
CA VAL A 128 13.09 6.61 -0.31
C VAL A 128 13.53 6.20 -1.72
N ALA A 129 12.94 6.80 -2.75
CA ALA A 129 13.25 6.53 -4.15
C ALA A 129 14.68 6.93 -4.52
N ALA A 130 15.26 7.96 -3.87
CA ALA A 130 16.64 8.38 -4.07
C ALA A 130 17.68 7.29 -3.72
N LEU A 131 17.29 6.27 -2.93
CA LEU A 131 18.13 5.10 -2.64
C LEU A 131 18.16 4.06 -3.75
N ARG A 132 17.37 4.22 -4.82
CA ARG A 132 17.39 3.31 -5.97
C ARG A 132 18.72 3.43 -6.74
N PRO A 133 19.26 2.31 -7.25
CA PRO A 133 20.34 2.38 -8.23
C PRO A 133 19.93 3.20 -9.45
N LYS A 134 20.85 4.01 -9.99
CA LYS A 134 20.60 4.80 -11.20
C LYS A 134 20.07 3.92 -12.34
N GLY A 135 19.04 4.42 -13.03
CA GLY A 135 18.45 3.74 -14.18
C GLY A 135 17.50 2.58 -13.86
N ARG A 136 17.20 2.31 -12.57
CA ARG A 136 16.24 1.28 -12.17
C ARG A 136 15.00 1.91 -11.51
N PRO A 137 13.86 1.98 -12.21
CA PRO A 137 12.65 2.64 -11.69
C PRO A 137 11.83 1.78 -10.72
N ALA A 138 12.23 0.53 -10.49
CA ALA A 138 11.49 -0.43 -9.67
C ALA A 138 12.42 -1.27 -8.79
N GLY A 139 11.84 -2.06 -7.89
CA GLY A 139 12.54 -2.92 -6.94
C GLY A 139 13.36 -4.08 -7.56
N ILE A 140 13.75 -5.02 -6.71
CA ILE A 140 14.41 -6.28 -7.09
C ILE A 140 13.41 -7.44 -7.05
N SER A 141 13.78 -8.62 -7.58
CA SER A 141 12.87 -9.77 -7.65
C SER A 141 12.32 -10.23 -6.30
N THR A 142 13.11 -10.11 -5.22
CA THR A 142 12.65 -10.49 -3.87
C THR A 142 11.62 -9.52 -3.30
N ASP A 143 11.46 -8.33 -3.89
CA ASP A 143 10.44 -7.36 -3.48
C ASP A 143 9.04 -7.76 -3.98
N ASP A 144 8.96 -8.62 -5.01
CA ASP A 144 7.71 -9.02 -5.65
C ASP A 144 6.84 -9.92 -4.73
N ILE A 145 5.52 -9.75 -4.84
CA ILE A 145 4.49 -10.59 -4.22
C ILE A 145 3.98 -11.57 -5.28
N ALA A 146 4.22 -12.86 -5.04
CA ALA A 146 3.80 -13.95 -5.90
C ALA A 146 2.28 -13.93 -6.12
N ASP A 147 1.83 -14.32 -7.32
CA ASP A 147 0.41 -14.30 -7.68
C ASP A 147 -0.31 -15.58 -7.20
N PRO A 148 -1.36 -15.49 -6.37
CA PRO A 148 -2.10 -16.66 -5.92
C PRO A 148 -3.24 -17.07 -6.87
N VAL A 149 -3.42 -16.42 -8.02
CA VAL A 149 -4.52 -16.72 -8.96
C VAL A 149 -4.46 -18.19 -9.40
N GLY A 150 -5.59 -18.89 -9.33
CA GLY A 150 -5.70 -20.31 -9.68
C GLY A 150 -5.26 -21.29 -8.59
N GLU A 151 -4.66 -20.78 -7.51
CA GLU A 151 -4.16 -21.60 -6.40
C GLU A 151 -5.21 -21.81 -5.30
N GLY A 152 -4.96 -22.78 -4.43
CA GLY A 152 -5.81 -23.08 -3.28
C GLY A 152 -5.75 -22.03 -2.16
N LEU A 153 -6.73 -22.08 -1.25
CA LEU A 153 -6.88 -21.12 -0.14
C LEU A 153 -5.62 -20.97 0.74
N GLU A 154 -4.84 -22.03 0.93
CA GLU A 154 -3.57 -21.97 1.68
C GLU A 154 -2.55 -20.99 1.05
N VAL A 155 -2.48 -20.94 -0.28
CA VAL A 155 -1.57 -20.02 -0.99
C VAL A 155 -2.07 -18.58 -0.87
N TYR A 156 -3.39 -18.37 -0.89
CA TYR A 156 -3.99 -17.07 -0.59
C TYR A 156 -3.68 -16.62 0.84
N ALA A 157 -3.82 -17.51 1.83
CA ALA A 157 -3.50 -17.23 3.22
C ALA A 157 -2.03 -16.83 3.40
N LYS A 158 -1.08 -17.59 2.83
CA LYS A 158 0.36 -17.25 2.85
C LYS A 158 0.66 -15.92 2.17
N THR A 159 -0.04 -15.64 1.06
CA THR A 159 0.07 -14.35 0.37
C THR A 159 -0.44 -13.21 1.26
N ALA A 160 -1.58 -13.40 1.92
CA ALA A 160 -2.14 -12.43 2.85
C ALA A 160 -1.26 -12.21 4.07
N ASP A 161 -0.65 -13.25 4.65
CA ASP A 161 0.31 -13.10 5.77
C ASP A 161 1.50 -12.22 5.38
N ARG A 162 2.06 -12.48 4.18
CA ARG A 162 3.16 -11.65 3.67
C ARG A 162 2.71 -10.21 3.40
N LEU A 163 1.53 -10.02 2.83
CA LEU A 163 0.97 -8.69 2.58
C LEU A 163 0.71 -7.96 3.89
N ASP A 164 0.16 -8.63 4.89
CA ASP A 164 -0.17 -8.07 6.19
C ASP A 164 1.08 -7.53 6.90
N ALA A 165 2.14 -8.35 6.96
CA ALA A 165 3.42 -7.93 7.52
C ALA A 165 4.03 -6.71 6.80
N LEU A 166 3.95 -6.67 5.46
CA LEU A 166 4.47 -5.55 4.67
C LEU A 166 3.57 -4.31 4.78
N CYS A 167 2.25 -4.48 4.90
CA CYS A 167 1.30 -3.38 5.11
C CYS A 167 1.50 -2.75 6.49
N ALA A 168 1.67 -3.56 7.54
CA ALA A 168 1.98 -3.10 8.89
C ALA A 168 3.29 -2.30 8.92
N ALA A 169 4.36 -2.83 8.30
CA ALA A 169 5.64 -2.13 8.19
C ALA A 169 5.52 -0.82 7.39
N THR A 170 4.78 -0.83 6.27
CA THR A 170 4.52 0.37 5.47
C THR A 170 3.77 1.42 6.29
N ALA A 171 2.75 1.02 7.04
CA ALA A 171 1.98 1.92 7.90
C ALA A 171 2.85 2.54 9.01
N ALA A 172 3.74 1.75 9.63
CA ALA A 172 4.69 2.25 10.63
C ALA A 172 5.71 3.24 10.05
N LEU A 173 6.12 3.05 8.79
CA LEU A 173 6.98 3.99 8.08
C LEU A 173 6.23 5.28 7.72
N LEU A 174 4.93 5.22 7.43
CA LEU A 174 4.13 6.40 7.09
C LEU A 174 3.69 7.21 8.31
N LEU A 175 3.42 6.54 9.44
CA LEU A 175 3.06 7.16 10.72
C LEU A 175 3.64 6.34 11.89
N PRO A 176 4.76 6.77 12.50
CA PRO A 176 5.32 6.07 13.65
C PRO A 176 4.41 6.19 14.88
N ASP A 177 4.56 5.26 15.82
CA ASP A 177 3.81 5.28 17.08
C ASP A 177 4.11 6.55 17.88
N GLY A 178 3.07 7.20 18.45
CA GLY A 178 3.22 8.43 19.23
C GLY A 178 3.34 9.74 18.43
N ALA A 179 3.10 9.72 17.10
CA ALA A 179 3.07 10.93 16.27
C ALA A 179 1.81 11.80 16.47
N HIS A 180 0.84 11.31 17.25
CA HIS A 180 -0.20 12.17 17.83
C HIS A 180 0.46 12.98 18.93
N GLY A 181 0.69 14.27 18.67
CA GLY A 181 1.20 15.19 19.67
C GLY A 181 0.43 15.03 20.97
N GLU A 182 1.13 15.18 22.10
CA GLU A 182 0.55 15.24 23.43
C GLU A 182 -0.81 15.95 23.36
N ILE A 183 -1.88 15.23 23.65
CA ILE A 183 -3.10 15.88 24.09
C ILE A 183 -2.69 16.55 25.39
N VAL A 184 -2.42 17.86 25.34
CA VAL A 184 -2.32 18.68 26.53
C VAL A 184 -3.69 18.55 27.18
N ASP A 185 -3.74 17.73 28.23
CA ASP A 185 -4.89 17.62 29.09
C ASP A 185 -5.03 18.97 29.78
N ILE A 186 -5.81 19.87 29.18
CA ILE A 186 -6.15 21.14 29.80
C ILE A 186 -7.15 20.78 30.90
N ASP A 187 -6.63 20.58 32.11
CA ASP A 187 -7.42 20.40 33.32
C ASP A 187 -8.49 21.51 33.41
N PRO A 188 -9.79 21.17 33.33
CA PRO A 188 -10.86 22.17 33.40
C PRO A 188 -11.03 22.79 34.80
N LEU A 189 -10.22 22.41 35.79
CA LEU A 189 -10.33 22.91 37.17
C LEU A 189 -9.38 24.06 37.53
N ASN A 190 -8.54 24.54 36.62
CA ASN A 190 -7.71 25.72 36.90
C ASN A 190 -8.29 26.99 36.26
N LYS A 191 -9.17 27.68 36.99
CA LYS A 191 -9.50 29.10 36.77
C LYS A 191 -8.70 29.97 37.74
N PRO A 192 -8.25 31.17 37.31
CA PRO A 192 -7.48 32.10 38.12
C PRO A 192 -8.26 32.66 39.32
#